data_AF-A0A540MDB6-F1
#
_entry.id   AF-A0A540MDB6-F1
#
_cell.length_a   1.000
_cell.length_b   1.000
_cell.length_c   1.000
_cell.angle_alpha   90.00
_cell.angle_beta   90.00
_cell.angle_gamma   90.00
#
_symmetry.space_group_name_H-M   'P 1'
#
loop_
_entity.id
_entity.type
_entity.pdbx_description
1 polymer ?
#
loop_
_entity_poly.entity_id
_entity_poly.type
_entity_poly.pdbx_seq_one_letter_code
_entity_poly.pdbx_strand_id
1 'polypeptide(L)'
;MKFRKLSMILDLLQGILLKLRNVVRDGRGILQTLALGEEEEEEGKGGECGFYMANALNKYGIVYCHMVEPRMKTLGEKAETHQSLLPMRKAFHGTFIAGGGYHREDGNRAVGEGHADLIAYGRIFLANPDLPKRFELNAPLNKYNRETFYVPDPVIGYTDYPFLEATT
;
A
#
# COMPACT_ATOMS: atom_id res chain seq x y z
N MET A 1 22.52 3.42 -19.30
CA MET A 1 21.40 2.44 -19.26
C MET A 1 20.31 2.80 -18.24
N LYS A 2 20.63 3.30 -17.03
CA LYS A 2 19.68 3.69 -15.96
C LYS A 2 18.61 4.73 -16.35
N PHE A 3 18.97 5.83 -17.02
CA PHE A 3 18.02 6.87 -17.43
C PHE A 3 16.95 6.38 -18.43
N ARG A 4 17.25 5.35 -19.24
CA ARG A 4 16.30 4.81 -20.21
C ARG A 4 15.17 4.00 -19.55
N LYS A 5 15.45 3.25 -18.47
CA LYS A 5 14.42 2.49 -17.75
C LYS A 5 13.44 3.41 -17.02
N LEU A 6 13.93 4.48 -16.38
CA LEU A 6 13.08 5.45 -15.67
C LEU A 6 12.24 6.29 -16.64
N SER A 7 12.82 6.68 -17.79
CA SER A 7 12.07 7.28 -18.90
C SER A 7 10.94 6.36 -19.34
N MET A 8 11.22 5.08 -19.57
CA MET A 8 10.22 4.11 -20.03
C MET A 8 9.05 3.94 -19.05
N ILE A 9 9.31 3.97 -17.74
CA ILE A 9 8.26 3.90 -16.71
C ILE A 9 7.44 5.20 -16.69
N LEU A 10 8.09 6.37 -16.78
CA LEU A 10 7.37 7.65 -16.88
C LEU A 10 6.56 7.76 -18.16
N ASP A 11 7.08 7.28 -19.29
CA ASP A 11 6.40 7.25 -20.59
C ASP A 11 5.21 6.27 -20.56
N LEU A 12 5.37 5.11 -19.90
CA LEU A 12 4.29 4.16 -19.67
C LEU A 12 3.21 4.76 -18.75
N LEU A 13 3.60 5.41 -17.65
CA LEU A 13 2.67 6.11 -16.75
C LEU A 13 1.97 7.25 -17.49
N GLN A 14 2.67 8.04 -18.28
CA GLN A 14 2.07 9.09 -19.10
C GLN A 14 1.09 8.50 -20.12
N GLY A 15 1.43 7.36 -20.74
CA GLY A 15 0.55 6.61 -21.63
C GLY A 15 -0.69 6.06 -20.93
N ILE A 16 -0.54 5.50 -19.72
CA ILE A 16 -1.63 5.04 -18.86
C ILE A 16 -2.51 6.22 -18.44
N LEU A 17 -1.92 7.32 -17.96
CA LEU A 17 -2.62 8.54 -17.56
C LEU A 17 -3.38 9.16 -18.73
N LEU A 18 -2.79 9.20 -19.94
CA LEU A 18 -3.46 9.67 -21.16
C LEU A 18 -4.65 8.77 -21.54
N LYS A 19 -4.54 7.44 -21.37
CA LYS A 19 -5.64 6.49 -21.61
C LYS A 19 -6.73 6.58 -20.53
N LEU A 20 -6.34 6.71 -19.26
CA LEU A 20 -7.25 6.83 -18.11
C LEU A 20 -7.92 8.20 -18.02
N ARG A 21 -7.34 9.24 -18.64
CA ARG A 21 -7.95 10.57 -18.79
C ARG A 21 -9.30 10.51 -19.52
N ASN A 22 -9.53 9.46 -20.32
CA ASN A 22 -10.83 9.21 -20.97
C ASN A 22 -11.82 8.39 -20.11
N VAL A 23 -11.38 7.86 -18.97
CA VAL A 23 -12.21 7.06 -18.04
C VAL A 23 -12.75 7.93 -16.88
N VAL A 24 -12.15 9.10 -16.63
CA VAL A 24 -12.59 10.03 -15.58
C VAL A 24 -13.20 11.31 -16.16
N ARG A 25 -14.54 11.36 -16.20
CA ARG A 25 -15.33 12.59 -16.38
C ARG A 25 -15.25 13.46 -15.12
N ASP A 26 -14.10 14.10 -14.86
CA ASP A 26 -13.98 15.35 -14.04
C ASP A 26 -12.52 15.82 -13.80
N GLY A 27 -11.52 15.30 -14.52
CA GLY A 27 -10.13 15.78 -14.36
C GLY A 27 -9.43 15.37 -13.06
N ARG A 28 -9.97 14.41 -12.30
CA ARG A 28 -9.38 13.86 -11.06
C ARG A 28 -9.00 12.39 -11.24
N GLY A 29 -7.88 12.13 -11.90
CA GLY A 29 -7.39 10.77 -12.15
C GLY A 29 -7.00 10.04 -10.86
N ILE A 30 -7.48 8.81 -10.70
CA ILE A 30 -7.02 7.85 -9.69
C ILE A 30 -5.84 7.07 -10.30
N LEU A 31 -4.66 7.14 -9.68
CA LEU A 31 -3.55 6.24 -9.99
C LEU A 31 -3.42 5.23 -8.85
N GLN A 32 -3.73 3.97 -9.14
CA GLN A 32 -3.42 2.86 -8.27
C GLN A 32 -1.94 2.51 -8.42
N THR A 33 -1.17 2.81 -7.38
CA THR A 33 0.07 2.17 -6.92
C THR A 33 1.14 1.84 -7.97
N LEU A 34 2.26 2.56 -7.90
CA LEU A 34 3.56 1.93 -8.11
C LEU A 34 3.87 1.06 -6.89
N ALA A 35 3.61 -0.24 -7.03
CA ALA A 35 4.49 -1.17 -6.38
C ALA A 35 5.79 -1.02 -7.17
N LEU A 36 6.79 -0.35 -6.60
CA LEU A 36 8.15 -0.74 -6.93
C LEU A 36 8.28 -2.15 -6.37
N GLY A 37 7.79 -3.11 -7.15
CA GLY A 37 8.12 -4.50 -6.94
C GLY A 37 9.64 -4.58 -6.99
N GLU A 38 10.20 -5.39 -6.11
CA GLU A 38 11.60 -5.76 -6.07
C GLU A 38 11.97 -6.48 -7.38
N GLU A 39 12.01 -5.78 -8.52
CA GLU A 39 12.81 -6.22 -9.65
C GLU A 39 14.26 -5.87 -9.30
N GLU A 40 14.94 -6.82 -8.65
CA GLU A 40 16.39 -6.86 -8.43
C GLU A 40 17.03 -5.47 -8.30
N GLU A 41 16.59 -4.68 -7.31
CA GLU A 41 17.34 -3.49 -6.95
C GLU A 41 18.49 -3.90 -6.05
N GLU A 42 19.72 -3.66 -6.53
CA GLU A 42 20.94 -3.74 -5.71
C GLU A 42 20.70 -3.09 -4.35
N GLU A 43 21.09 -3.82 -3.30
CA GLU A 43 20.97 -3.42 -1.90
C GLU A 43 21.34 -1.92 -1.73
N GLY A 44 20.37 -1.11 -1.31
CA GLY A 44 20.55 0.33 -1.06
C GLY A 44 20.09 1.31 -2.15
N LYS A 45 19.54 0.87 -3.30
CA LYS A 45 19.15 1.78 -4.40
C LYS A 45 17.66 2.04 -4.60
N GLY A 46 16.77 1.27 -3.98
CA GLY A 46 15.32 1.40 -4.20
C GLY A 46 14.66 2.67 -3.67
N GLY A 47 15.25 3.29 -2.64
CA GLY A 47 14.77 4.57 -2.11
C GLY A 47 14.92 5.73 -3.11
N GLU A 48 15.95 5.71 -3.97
CA GLU A 48 16.22 6.81 -4.91
C GLU A 48 15.18 6.86 -6.03
N CYS A 49 14.78 5.70 -6.55
CA CYS A 49 13.74 5.59 -7.58
C CYS A 49 12.38 6.02 -7.03
N GLY A 50 11.98 5.47 -5.88
CA GLY A 50 10.72 5.81 -5.22
C GLY A 50 10.59 7.30 -4.92
N PHE A 51 11.64 7.93 -4.41
CA PHE A 51 11.68 9.37 -4.15
C PHE A 51 11.49 10.20 -5.42
N TYR A 52 12.25 9.88 -6.48
CA TYR A 52 12.18 10.61 -7.74
C TYR A 52 10.76 10.52 -8.34
N MET A 53 10.16 9.34 -8.32
CA MET A 53 8.81 9.11 -8.82
C MET A 53 7.77 9.86 -8.00
N ALA A 54 7.83 9.78 -6.67
CA ALA A 54 6.94 10.52 -5.77
C ALA A 54 6.95 12.03 -6.07
N ASN A 55 8.13 12.61 -6.27
CA ASN A 55 8.25 14.02 -6.63
C ASN A 55 7.72 14.33 -8.04
N ALA A 56 8.00 13.47 -9.03
CA ALA A 56 7.55 13.65 -10.41
C ALA A 56 6.02 13.61 -10.53
N LEU A 57 5.35 12.76 -9.73
CA LEU A 57 3.90 12.60 -9.74
C LEU A 57 3.14 13.88 -9.35
N ASN A 58 3.77 14.78 -8.57
CA ASN A 58 3.14 16.06 -8.18
C ASN A 58 2.75 16.92 -9.38
N LYS A 59 3.47 16.82 -10.51
CA LYS A 59 3.19 17.61 -11.72
C LYS A 59 1.87 17.21 -12.41
N TYR A 60 1.34 16.03 -12.12
CA TYR A 60 0.20 15.45 -12.80
C TYR A 60 -1.11 15.57 -12.00
N GLY A 61 -1.10 16.21 -10.82
CA GLY A 61 -2.30 16.37 -10.00
C GLY A 61 -2.87 15.04 -9.49
N ILE A 62 -2.01 14.06 -9.22
CA ILE A 62 -2.41 12.74 -8.71
C ILE A 62 -3.05 12.88 -7.34
N VAL A 63 -4.22 12.24 -7.15
CA VAL A 63 -5.03 12.37 -5.91
C VAL A 63 -4.37 11.66 -4.73
N TYR A 64 -3.81 10.47 -4.94
CA TYR A 64 -3.10 9.75 -3.90
C TYR A 64 -1.92 8.92 -4.43
N CYS A 65 -0.96 8.67 -3.55
CA CYS A 65 0.10 7.70 -3.76
C CYS A 65 -0.04 6.60 -2.71
N HIS A 66 -0.17 5.35 -3.15
CA HIS A 66 -0.22 4.20 -2.26
C HIS A 66 1.08 3.41 -2.41
N MET A 67 1.86 3.36 -1.33
CA MET A 67 3.16 2.69 -1.26
C MET A 67 3.14 1.61 -0.18
N VAL A 68 3.88 0.53 -0.40
CA VAL A 68 3.98 -0.60 0.53
C VAL A 68 5.37 -0.58 1.14
N GLU A 69 5.46 -0.56 2.48
CA GLU A 69 6.73 -0.76 3.16
C GLU A 69 7.29 -2.14 2.81
N PRO A 70 8.56 -2.24 2.42
CA PRO A 70 9.20 -3.54 2.23
C PRO A 70 9.20 -4.24 3.57
N ARG A 71 8.38 -5.28 3.65
CA ARG A 71 8.48 -6.25 4.73
C ARG A 71 8.98 -7.49 4.09
N MET A 72 10.17 -7.90 4.54
CA MET A 72 10.69 -9.27 4.57
C MET A 72 12.06 -9.37 3.88
N LYS A 73 13.02 -9.93 4.62
CA LYS A 73 14.09 -10.75 4.02
C LYS A 73 13.58 -12.18 3.75
N THR A 74 12.48 -12.60 4.41
CA THR A 74 11.91 -13.96 4.42
C THR A 74 10.39 -13.94 4.66
N LEU A 75 9.63 -14.77 3.93
CA LEU A 75 8.18 -14.92 4.04
C LEU A 75 7.72 -15.21 5.49
N GLY A 76 7.04 -14.25 6.12
CA GLY A 76 6.44 -14.41 7.45
C GLY A 76 7.25 -13.80 8.60
N GLU A 77 8.46 -13.32 8.35
CA GLU A 77 9.30 -12.70 9.38
C GLU A 77 9.30 -11.17 9.25
N LYS A 78 9.00 -10.47 10.35
CA LYS A 78 9.24 -9.02 10.42
C LYS A 78 10.76 -8.82 10.48
N ALA A 79 11.37 -8.58 9.33
CA ALA A 79 12.72 -8.03 9.27
C ALA A 79 12.63 -6.52 9.50
N GLU A 80 13.42 -5.99 10.45
CA GLU A 80 13.68 -4.55 10.49
C GLU A 80 14.39 -4.16 9.20
N THR A 81 13.73 -3.34 8.39
CA THR A 81 14.35 -2.72 7.21
C THR A 81 14.69 -1.28 7.58
N HIS A 82 15.89 -0.83 7.20
CA HIS A 82 16.26 0.58 7.31
C HIS A 82 15.54 1.46 6.27
N GLN A 83 14.74 0.87 5.38
CA GLN A 83 14.02 1.59 4.34
C GLN A 83 12.69 2.13 4.89
N SER A 84 12.66 3.42 5.17
CA SER A 84 11.45 4.17 5.53
C SER A 84 10.77 4.74 4.29
N LEU A 85 9.43 4.77 4.26
CA LEU A 85 8.67 5.51 3.24
C LEU A 85 8.70 7.04 3.45
N LEU A 86 9.28 7.53 4.55
CA LEU A 86 9.29 8.95 4.91
C LEU A 86 9.85 9.87 3.81
N PRO A 87 10.95 9.55 3.10
CA PRO A 87 11.42 10.38 2.00
C PRO A 87 10.37 10.54 0.89
N MET A 88 9.66 9.45 0.54
CA MET A 88 8.60 9.48 -0.46
C MET A 88 7.37 10.23 0.04
N ARG A 89 7.01 10.07 1.32
CA ARG A 89 5.93 10.86 1.94
C ARG A 89 6.22 12.35 1.84
N LYS A 90 7.45 12.77 2.16
CA LYS A 90 7.89 14.17 2.07
C LYS A 90 7.94 14.69 0.64
N ALA A 91 8.24 13.81 -0.33
CA ALA A 91 8.31 14.17 -1.73
C ALA A 91 6.93 14.31 -2.40
N PHE A 92 5.91 13.58 -1.95
CA PHE A 92 4.56 13.60 -2.54
C PHE A 92 3.61 14.52 -1.76
N HIS A 93 2.97 15.46 -2.45
CA HIS A 93 2.14 16.49 -1.81
C HIS A 93 0.65 16.11 -1.70
N GLY A 94 0.21 15.04 -2.35
CA GLY A 94 -1.16 14.53 -2.25
C GLY A 94 -1.35 13.57 -1.07
N THR A 95 -2.50 12.87 -1.07
CA THR A 95 -2.81 11.86 -0.06
C THR A 95 -1.85 10.67 -0.15
N PHE A 96 -1.19 10.33 0.94
CA PHE A 96 -0.22 9.24 0.98
C PHE A 96 -0.75 8.09 1.81
N ILE A 97 -0.92 6.94 1.16
CA ILE A 97 -1.42 5.70 1.76
C ILE A 97 -0.22 4.77 1.96
N ALA A 98 0.03 4.36 3.20
CA ALA A 98 1.07 3.38 3.51
C ALA A 98 0.46 2.00 3.78
N GLY A 99 1.00 0.97 3.12
CA GLY A 99 0.73 -0.43 3.37
C GLY A 99 1.98 -1.15 3.87
N GLY A 100 1.87 -2.44 4.18
CA GLY A 100 3.03 -3.26 4.57
C GLY A 100 2.70 -4.29 5.64
N GLY A 101 1.58 -4.16 6.35
CA GLY A 101 1.15 -5.08 7.40
C GLY A 101 1.04 -4.41 8.77
N TYR A 102 0.76 -3.12 8.79
CA TYR A 102 0.52 -2.38 10.02
C TYR A 102 -0.51 -3.14 10.87
N HIS A 103 -0.38 -3.01 12.17
CA HIS A 103 -1.43 -3.24 13.13
C HIS A 103 -2.08 -1.89 13.50
N ARG A 104 -2.88 -1.90 14.56
CA ARG A 104 -3.60 -0.71 15.03
C ARG A 104 -2.63 0.34 15.56
N GLU A 105 -1.69 -0.06 16.42
CA GLU A 105 -0.83 0.85 17.18
C GLU A 105 0.22 1.54 16.29
N ASP A 106 0.93 0.77 15.46
CA ASP A 106 1.90 1.30 14.50
C ASP A 106 1.23 2.05 13.35
N GLY A 107 0.04 1.65 12.92
CA GLY A 107 -0.77 2.41 11.96
C GLY A 107 -1.21 3.77 12.51
N ASN A 108 -1.75 3.80 13.73
CA ASN A 108 -2.11 5.05 14.42
C ASN A 108 -0.89 5.96 14.62
N ARG A 109 0.26 5.39 14.98
CA ARG A 109 1.51 6.14 15.12
C ARG A 109 1.97 6.74 13.79
N ALA A 110 1.96 5.96 12.71
CA ALA A 110 2.34 6.44 11.37
C ALA A 110 1.48 7.63 10.91
N VAL A 111 0.17 7.61 11.19
CA VAL A 111 -0.71 8.74 10.90
C VAL A 111 -0.44 9.92 11.85
N GLY A 112 -0.34 9.67 13.15
CA GLY A 112 -0.10 10.71 14.16
C GLY A 112 1.24 11.44 14.00
N GLU A 113 2.25 10.77 13.45
CA GLU A 113 3.58 11.32 13.16
C GLU A 113 3.67 11.93 11.74
N GLY A 114 2.61 11.89 10.95
CA GLY A 114 2.58 12.42 9.58
C GLY A 114 3.39 11.60 8.57
N HIS A 115 3.70 10.34 8.88
CA HIS A 115 4.37 9.42 7.96
C HIS A 115 3.44 8.90 6.85
N ALA A 116 2.13 8.92 7.09
CA ALA A 116 1.10 8.63 6.11
C ALA A 116 -0.19 9.38 6.46
N ASP A 117 -1.05 9.61 5.47
CA ASP A 117 -2.40 10.14 5.71
C ASP A 117 -3.40 8.99 5.96
N LEU A 118 -3.17 7.83 5.35
CA LEU A 118 -4.00 6.64 5.46
C LEU A 118 -3.14 5.37 5.55
N ILE A 119 -3.67 4.34 6.20
CA ILE A 119 -3.03 3.02 6.29
C ILE A 119 -3.87 1.97 5.56
N ALA A 120 -3.23 1.21 4.68
CA ALA A 120 -3.84 0.11 3.95
C ALA A 120 -3.60 -1.23 4.67
N TYR A 121 -4.68 -1.94 4.97
CA TYR A 121 -4.66 -3.25 5.62
C TYR A 121 -5.18 -4.33 4.66
N GLY A 122 -4.30 -5.28 4.28
CA GLY A 122 -4.65 -6.39 3.41
C GLY A 122 -4.99 -7.67 4.19
N ARG A 123 -3.96 -8.44 4.57
CA ARG A 123 -4.08 -9.75 5.24
C ARG A 123 -5.02 -9.77 6.45
N ILE A 124 -4.93 -8.75 7.30
CA ILE A 124 -5.79 -8.71 8.50
C ILE A 124 -7.23 -8.33 8.16
N PHE A 125 -7.46 -7.55 7.10
CA PHE A 125 -8.81 -7.22 6.65
C PHE A 125 -9.48 -8.44 6.01
N LEU A 126 -8.73 -9.26 5.28
CA LEU A 126 -9.23 -10.53 4.72
C LEU A 126 -9.88 -11.41 5.80
N ALA A 127 -9.23 -11.55 6.96
CA ALA A 127 -9.75 -12.36 8.06
C ALA A 127 -10.75 -11.65 8.98
N ASN A 128 -10.86 -10.32 8.88
CA ASN A 128 -11.65 -9.49 9.79
C ASN A 128 -12.52 -8.54 8.94
N PRO A 129 -13.70 -8.99 8.47
CA PRO A 129 -14.55 -8.17 7.61
C PRO A 129 -15.03 -6.87 8.30
N ASP A 130 -15.00 -6.85 9.62
CA ASP A 130 -15.33 -5.75 10.52
C ASP A 130 -14.09 -5.10 11.18
N LEU A 131 -12.91 -5.20 10.54
CA LEU A 131 -11.65 -4.68 11.06
C LEU A 131 -11.73 -3.25 11.64
N PRO A 132 -12.39 -2.27 10.98
CA PRO A 132 -12.50 -0.92 11.56
C PRO A 132 -13.18 -0.92 12.93
N LYS A 133 -14.24 -1.73 13.11
CA LYS A 133 -14.94 -1.82 14.39
C LYS A 133 -14.09 -2.50 15.45
N ARG A 134 -13.35 -3.55 15.06
CA ARG A 134 -12.38 -4.20 15.95
C ARG A 134 -11.29 -3.23 16.42
N PHE A 135 -10.79 -2.36 15.54
CA PHE A 135 -9.81 -1.35 15.92
C PHE A 135 -10.37 -0.26 16.83
N GLU A 136 -11.60 0.19 16.57
CA GLU A 136 -12.32 1.15 17.41
C GLU A 136 -12.49 0.60 18.83
N LEU A 137 -12.94 -0.64 18.96
CA LEU A 137 -13.21 -1.31 20.23
C LEU A 137 -11.97 -1.94 20.89
N ASN A 138 -10.82 -1.92 20.21
CA ASN A 138 -9.64 -2.70 20.59
C ASN A 138 -9.97 -4.20 20.83
N ALA A 139 -10.80 -4.76 19.97
CA ALA A 139 -11.28 -6.13 20.07
C ALA A 139 -10.28 -7.15 19.47
N PRO A 140 -10.37 -8.44 19.86
CA PRO A 140 -9.54 -9.49 19.28
C PRO A 140 -9.71 -9.60 17.77
N LEU A 141 -8.60 -9.86 17.06
CA LEU A 141 -8.60 -10.10 15.61
C LEU A 141 -8.64 -11.61 15.33
N ASN A 142 -9.44 -12.00 14.34
CA ASN A 142 -9.35 -13.30 13.71
C ASN A 142 -7.96 -13.49 13.08
N LYS A 143 -7.40 -14.69 13.21
CA LYS A 143 -6.16 -15.07 12.53
C LYS A 143 -6.47 -15.44 11.09
N TYR A 144 -5.73 -14.87 10.14
CA TYR A 144 -5.81 -15.31 8.75
C TYR A 144 -5.15 -16.69 8.56
N ASN A 145 -5.71 -17.50 7.67
CA ASN A 145 -5.06 -18.72 7.18
C ASN A 145 -4.41 -18.45 5.81
N ARG A 146 -3.09 -18.63 5.70
CA ARG A 146 -2.37 -18.40 4.43
C ARG A 146 -2.60 -19.51 3.41
N GLU A 147 -2.88 -20.72 3.87
CA GLU A 147 -3.12 -21.88 3.01
C GLU A 147 -4.37 -21.69 2.14
N THR A 148 -5.29 -20.84 2.58
CA THR A 148 -6.57 -20.57 1.90
C THR A 148 -6.56 -19.29 1.05
N PHE A 149 -5.44 -18.57 0.92
CA PHE A 149 -5.45 -17.27 0.19
C PHE A 149 -5.75 -17.40 -1.30
N TYR A 150 -5.35 -18.52 -1.91
CA TYR A 150 -5.42 -18.73 -3.35
C TYR A 150 -6.04 -20.08 -3.69
N VAL A 151 -6.90 -20.60 -2.80
CA VAL A 151 -7.69 -21.80 -3.11
C VAL A 151 -8.87 -21.40 -4.01
N PRO A 152 -9.34 -22.29 -4.90
CA PRO A 152 -10.47 -22.00 -5.77
C PRO A 152 -11.83 -22.02 -5.03
N ASP A 153 -11.85 -22.41 -3.75
CA ASP A 153 -13.06 -22.43 -2.94
C ASP A 153 -13.55 -21.00 -2.67
N PRO A 154 -14.81 -20.66 -2.98
CA PRO A 154 -15.32 -19.30 -2.82
C PRO A 154 -15.73 -18.95 -1.39
N VAL A 155 -15.71 -19.92 -0.46
CA VAL A 155 -16.15 -19.74 0.92
C VAL A 155 -14.97 -19.83 1.87
N ILE A 156 -14.19 -20.92 1.80
CA ILE A 156 -13.17 -21.27 2.79
C ILE A 156 -12.02 -20.26 2.79
N GLY A 157 -11.86 -19.54 3.90
CA GLY A 157 -10.87 -18.50 4.05
C GLY A 157 -11.12 -17.25 3.22
N TYR A 158 -12.37 -17.05 2.76
CA TYR A 158 -12.80 -15.87 2.00
C TYR A 158 -14.02 -15.20 2.63
N THR A 159 -15.18 -15.89 2.65
CA THR A 159 -16.44 -15.33 3.21
C THR A 159 -16.85 -15.96 4.54
N ASP A 160 -16.13 -16.98 5.01
CA ASP A 160 -16.42 -17.74 6.23
C ASP A 160 -15.81 -17.15 7.52
N TYR A 161 -15.11 -16.02 7.42
CA TYR A 161 -14.59 -15.33 8.60
C TYR A 161 -15.71 -14.66 9.41
N PRO A 162 -15.80 -14.91 10.73
CA PRO A 162 -16.87 -14.37 11.55
C PRO A 162 -16.68 -12.88 11.82
N PHE A 163 -17.80 -12.15 11.89
CA PHE A 163 -17.86 -10.80 12.45
C PHE A 163 -17.73 -10.84 13.98
N LEU A 164 -17.43 -9.70 14.61
CA LEU A 164 -17.65 -9.53 16.05
C LEU A 164 -19.11 -9.84 16.38
N GLU A 165 -19.32 -10.73 17.35
CA GLU A 165 -20.67 -10.93 17.90
C GLU A 165 -21.14 -9.61 18.54
N ALA A 166 -22.33 -9.17 18.17
CA ALA A 166 -22.96 -8.04 18.85
C ALA A 166 -23.25 -8.46 20.29
N THR A 167 -22.53 -7.89 21.25
CA THR A 167 -22.91 -8.04 22.66
C THR A 167 -24.30 -7.44 22.80
N THR A 168 -25.29 -8.30 23.06
CA THR A 168 -26.69 -7.92 23.26
C THR A 168 -26.90 -7.44 24.68
#